data_AF-A0A9X8VG40-F1
#
_entry.id   AF-A0A9X8VG40-F1
#
_cell.length_a   1.000
_cell.length_b   1.000
_cell.length_c   1.000
_cell.angle_alpha   90.00
_cell.angle_beta   90.00
_cell.angle_gamma   90.00
#
_symmetry.space_group_name_H-M   'P 1'
#
loop_
_entity.id
_entity.type
_entity.pdbx_description
1 polymer ?
#
loop_
_entity_poly.entity_id
_entity_poly.type
_entity_poly.pdbx_seq_one_letter_code
_entity_poly.pdbx_strand_id
1 'polypeptide(L)'
;EVAYREISNAWQLRPRQLGCLQKLAEWRLRQARERDLAVNFVVREENLWQVARYMPSSLGELDSLGLSGPEIRYHGKTLLALVAEAEALEESELPAPLANLIDQPGYKKVFKDIKAAIATVSEQSGLSSELLASRRQINQLLNWHWKLKDGESRPELISGWRGDLLMAPLQDILKDY
;
A
#
# COMPACT_ATOMS: atom_id res chain seq x y z
N GLU A 1 4.72 -2.46 -13.97
CA GLU A 1 5.45 -2.12 -12.70
C GLU A 1 4.50 -2.24 -11.49
N VAL A 2 4.95 -2.56 -10.25
CA VAL A 2 4.06 -2.82 -9.07
C VAL A 2 3.75 -1.58 -8.21
N ALA A 3 4.11 -0.38 -8.67
CA ALA A 3 4.03 0.86 -7.90
C ALA A 3 2.64 1.18 -7.33
N TYR A 4 1.57 0.73 -7.99
CA TYR A 4 0.20 0.93 -7.54
C TYR A 4 -0.13 0.24 -6.21
N ARG A 5 0.60 -0.83 -5.84
CA ARG A 5 0.39 -1.57 -4.58
C ARG A 5 0.84 -0.78 -3.35
N GLU A 6 1.71 0.21 -3.54
CA GLU A 6 2.21 1.09 -2.48
C GLU A 6 1.35 2.35 -2.29
N ILE A 7 0.41 2.61 -3.19
CA ILE A 7 -0.51 3.75 -3.07
C ILE A 7 -1.50 3.50 -1.93
N SER A 8 -1.64 4.50 -1.07
CA SER A 8 -2.58 4.47 0.04
C SER A 8 -4.00 4.18 -0.47
N ASN A 9 -4.74 3.32 0.24
CA ASN A 9 -6.12 2.94 -0.11
C ASN A 9 -6.32 2.24 -1.46
N ALA A 10 -5.27 1.76 -2.13
CA ALA A 10 -5.41 0.97 -3.36
C ALA A 10 -6.30 -0.28 -3.19
N TRP A 11 -6.32 -0.86 -1.98
CA TRP A 11 -7.18 -1.99 -1.61
C TRP A 11 -8.69 -1.71 -1.67
N GLN A 12 -9.12 -0.44 -1.68
CA GLN A 12 -10.54 -0.07 -1.79
C GLN A 12 -11.04 -0.08 -3.24
N LEU A 13 -10.13 -0.21 -4.21
CA LEU A 13 -10.46 -0.17 -5.63
C LEU A 13 -10.92 -1.53 -6.14
N ARG A 14 -11.90 -1.51 -7.04
CA ARG A 14 -12.36 -2.70 -7.78
C ARG A 14 -11.33 -3.07 -8.86
N PRO A 15 -11.33 -4.32 -9.39
CA PRO A 15 -10.34 -4.77 -10.38
C PRO A 15 -10.10 -3.80 -11.55
N ARG A 16 -11.16 -3.26 -12.14
CA ARG A 16 -11.08 -2.25 -13.22
C ARG A 16 -10.38 -0.96 -12.78
N GLN A 17 -10.80 -0.41 -11.65
CA GLN A 17 -10.21 0.79 -11.05
C GLN A 17 -8.75 0.56 -10.66
N LEU A 18 -8.42 -0.65 -10.20
CA LEU A 18 -7.08 -1.05 -9.84
C LEU A 18 -6.18 -1.19 -11.08
N GLY A 19 -6.73 -1.71 -12.20
CA GLY A 19 -6.05 -1.69 -13.50
C GLY A 19 -5.76 -0.27 -14.00
N CYS A 20 -6.70 0.66 -13.77
CA CYS A 20 -6.47 2.08 -14.01
C CYS A 20 -5.35 2.63 -13.12
N LEU A 21 -5.40 2.38 -11.81
CA LEU A 21 -4.36 2.80 -10.88
C LEU A 21 -2.97 2.23 -11.26
N GLN A 22 -2.92 0.99 -11.75
CA GLN A 22 -1.70 0.35 -12.23
C GLN A 22 -1.07 1.14 -13.38
N LYS A 23 -1.85 1.45 -14.44
CA LYS A 23 -1.40 2.26 -15.58
C LYS A 23 -0.98 3.67 -15.14
N LEU A 24 -1.78 4.32 -14.30
CA LEU A 24 -1.53 5.66 -13.81
C LEU A 24 -0.25 5.74 -12.96
N ALA A 25 -0.05 4.79 -12.04
CA ALA A 25 1.12 4.74 -11.16
C ALA A 25 2.40 4.47 -11.96
N GLU A 26 2.35 3.56 -12.95
CA GLU A 26 3.45 3.27 -13.85
C GLU A 26 3.85 4.50 -14.68
N TRP A 27 2.87 5.19 -15.27
CA TRP A 27 3.13 6.44 -15.98
C TRP A 27 3.72 7.51 -15.06
N ARG A 28 3.16 7.72 -13.87
CA ARG A 28 3.63 8.72 -12.90
C ARG A 28 5.08 8.46 -12.50
N LEU A 29 5.44 7.20 -12.23
CA LEU A 29 6.78 6.81 -11.84
C LEU A 29 7.79 7.00 -12.96
N ARG A 30 7.42 6.66 -14.21
CA ARG A 30 8.24 6.96 -15.38
C ARG A 30 8.48 8.46 -15.53
N GLN A 31 7.43 9.28 -15.44
CA GLN A 31 7.57 10.75 -15.52
C GLN A 31 8.45 11.33 -14.40
N ALA A 32 8.31 10.82 -13.18
CA ALA A 32 9.13 11.21 -12.05
C ALA A 32 10.62 10.93 -12.32
N ARG A 33 10.95 9.75 -12.86
CA ARG A 33 12.33 9.38 -13.24
C ARG A 33 12.86 10.23 -14.39
N GLU A 34 12.08 10.42 -15.45
CA GLU A 34 12.49 11.20 -16.63
C GLU A 34 12.81 12.67 -16.28
N ARG A 35 12.11 13.23 -15.29
CA ARG A 35 12.24 14.65 -14.92
C ARG A 35 13.05 14.88 -13.64
N ASP A 36 13.55 13.81 -13.02
CA ASP A 36 14.22 13.84 -11.71
C ASP A 36 13.40 14.58 -10.64
N LEU A 37 12.14 14.16 -10.48
CA LEU A 37 11.19 14.73 -9.54
C LEU A 37 10.63 13.66 -8.61
N ALA A 38 10.21 14.06 -7.41
CA ALA A 38 9.37 13.22 -6.58
C ALA A 38 8.01 12.97 -7.26
N VAL A 39 7.46 11.76 -7.10
CA VAL A 39 6.21 11.34 -7.77
C VAL A 39 5.03 12.28 -7.50
N ASN A 40 4.93 12.86 -6.29
CA ASN A 40 3.86 13.79 -5.92
C ASN A 40 3.99 15.17 -6.59
N PHE A 41 5.14 15.52 -7.16
CA PHE A 41 5.28 16.72 -7.99
C PHE A 41 4.84 16.51 -9.44
N VAL A 42 4.66 15.25 -9.87
CA VAL A 42 4.06 14.94 -11.17
C VAL A 42 2.52 15.02 -11.03
N VAL A 43 1.96 14.15 -10.20
CA VAL A 43 0.54 14.17 -9.80
C VAL A 43 0.48 13.69 -8.36
N ARG A 44 -0.24 14.43 -7.51
CA ARG A 44 -0.38 14.06 -6.10
C ARG A 44 -1.04 12.69 -5.96
N GLU A 45 -0.65 11.92 -4.94
CA GLU A 45 -1.13 10.55 -4.75
C GLU A 45 -2.66 10.48 -4.59
N GLU A 46 -3.22 11.40 -3.81
CA GLU A 46 -4.67 11.50 -3.59
C GLU A 46 -5.43 11.73 -4.90
N ASN A 47 -4.89 12.59 -5.78
CA ASN A 47 -5.48 12.91 -7.07
C ASN A 47 -5.39 11.71 -8.02
N LEU A 48 -4.24 11.03 -8.03
CA LEU A 48 -4.04 9.83 -8.84
C LEU A 48 -5.02 8.71 -8.44
N TRP A 49 -5.24 8.54 -7.12
CA TRP A 49 -6.20 7.59 -6.59
C TRP A 49 -7.65 7.97 -6.96
N GLN A 50 -8.01 9.25 -6.88
CA GLN A 50 -9.34 9.71 -7.28
C GLN A 50 -9.62 9.48 -8.76
N VAL A 51 -8.65 9.76 -9.64
CA VAL A 51 -8.78 9.48 -11.09
C VAL A 51 -9.04 7.99 -11.32
N ALA A 52 -8.29 7.11 -10.65
CA ALA A 52 -8.52 5.67 -10.73
C ALA A 52 -9.89 5.25 -10.15
N ARG A 53 -10.33 5.88 -9.07
CA ARG A 53 -11.59 5.56 -8.39
C ARG A 53 -12.80 5.95 -9.23
N TYR A 54 -12.78 7.15 -9.79
CA TYR A 54 -13.95 7.74 -10.46
C TYR A 54 -13.92 7.61 -11.98
N MET A 55 -12.79 7.22 -12.57
CA MET A 55 -12.64 6.95 -14.01
C MET A 55 -13.18 8.10 -14.87
N PRO A 56 -12.66 9.33 -14.70
CA PRO A 56 -13.22 10.51 -15.37
C PRO A 56 -13.02 10.45 -16.89
N SER A 57 -13.99 11.01 -17.62
CA SER A 57 -14.01 11.03 -19.09
C SER A 57 -13.68 12.40 -19.70
N SER A 58 -13.58 13.45 -18.87
CA SER A 58 -13.38 14.82 -19.32
C SER A 58 -12.46 15.64 -18.40
N LEU A 59 -11.89 16.73 -18.92
CA LEU A 59 -11.05 17.63 -18.14
C LEU A 59 -11.84 18.35 -17.03
N GLY A 60 -13.13 18.61 -17.25
CA GLY A 60 -14.00 19.21 -16.23
C GLY A 60 -14.29 18.27 -15.07
N GLU A 61 -14.36 16.96 -15.33
CA GLU A 61 -14.44 15.96 -14.25
C GLU A 61 -13.13 15.91 -13.45
N LEU A 62 -11.95 16.02 -14.09
CA LEU A 62 -10.68 16.10 -13.35
C LEU A 62 -10.65 17.30 -12.38
N ASP A 63 -11.15 18.46 -12.84
CA ASP A 63 -11.29 19.65 -11.99
C ASP A 63 -12.28 19.41 -10.83
N SER A 64 -13.42 18.78 -11.13
CA SER A 64 -14.45 18.43 -10.13
C SER A 64 -13.95 17.44 -9.08
N LEU A 65 -12.98 16.59 -9.42
CA LEU A 65 -12.31 15.69 -8.48
C LEU A 65 -11.33 16.44 -7.55
N GLY A 66 -10.84 17.61 -7.95
CA GLY A 66 -9.93 18.45 -7.15
C GLY A 66 -8.49 18.47 -7.66
N LEU A 67 -8.24 18.01 -8.89
CA LEU A 67 -6.93 18.16 -9.50
C LEU A 67 -6.61 19.65 -9.70
N SER A 68 -5.36 20.02 -9.47
CA SER A 68 -4.96 21.41 -9.65
C SER A 68 -4.88 21.79 -11.12
N GLY A 69 -5.13 23.06 -11.43
CA GLY A 69 -5.03 23.59 -12.80
C GLY A 69 -3.71 23.23 -13.52
N PRO A 70 -2.53 23.26 -12.87
CA PRO A 70 -1.29 22.75 -13.45
C PRO A 70 -1.32 21.26 -13.78
N GLU A 71 -1.79 20.39 -12.88
CA GLU A 71 -1.92 18.95 -13.14
C GLU A 71 -2.83 18.69 -14.35
N ILE A 72 -3.98 19.38 -14.43
CA ILE A 72 -4.92 19.24 -15.55
C ILE A 72 -4.28 19.75 -16.85
N ARG A 73 -3.62 20.91 -16.82
CA ARG A 73 -3.01 21.53 -18.00
C ARG A 73 -1.87 20.68 -18.57
N TYR A 74 -1.00 20.13 -17.71
CA TYR A 74 0.16 19.38 -18.16
C TYR A 74 -0.14 17.90 -18.39
N HIS A 75 -1.05 17.31 -17.63
CA HIS A 75 -1.22 15.85 -17.57
C HIS A 75 -2.65 15.38 -17.81
N GLY A 76 -3.66 16.27 -17.80
CA GLY A 76 -5.07 15.89 -17.88
C GLY A 76 -5.40 15.02 -19.09
N LYS A 77 -4.92 15.37 -20.29
CA LYS A 77 -5.13 14.55 -21.50
C LYS A 77 -4.52 13.15 -21.37
N THR A 78 -3.34 13.04 -20.76
CA THR A 78 -2.67 11.76 -20.53
C THR A 78 -3.41 10.92 -19.50
N LEU A 79 -3.88 11.53 -18.41
CA LEU A 79 -4.68 10.85 -17.39
C LEU A 79 -5.96 10.25 -18.00
N LEU A 80 -6.70 11.04 -18.79
CA LEU A 80 -7.92 10.56 -19.47
C LEU A 80 -7.63 9.44 -20.47
N ALA A 81 -6.52 9.52 -21.21
CA ALA A 81 -6.12 8.45 -22.13
C ALA A 81 -5.84 7.14 -21.37
N LEU A 82 -5.13 7.21 -20.23
CA LEU A 82 -4.84 6.03 -19.40
C LEU A 82 -6.10 5.45 -18.75
N VAL A 83 -7.07 6.30 -18.39
CA VAL A 83 -8.40 5.85 -17.92
C VAL A 83 -9.10 5.09 -19.04
N ALA A 84 -9.17 5.64 -20.25
CA ALA A 84 -9.80 4.97 -21.40
C ALA A 84 -9.11 3.65 -21.76
N GLU A 85 -7.78 3.59 -21.71
CA GLU A 85 -7.03 2.34 -21.87
C GLU A 85 -7.39 1.30 -20.80
N ALA A 86 -7.60 1.73 -19.54
CA ALA A 86 -7.97 0.83 -18.46
C ALA A 86 -9.42 0.33 -18.58
N GLU A 87 -10.34 1.17 -19.09
CA GLU A 87 -11.70 0.76 -19.44
C GLU A 87 -11.71 -0.31 -20.52
N ALA A 88 -10.82 -0.19 -21.50
CA ALA A 88 -10.71 -1.13 -22.62
C ALA A 88 -9.99 -2.45 -22.30
N LEU A 89 -9.43 -2.64 -21.09
CA LEU A 89 -8.77 -3.90 -20.73
C LEU A 89 -9.74 -5.08 -20.77
N GLU A 90 -9.24 -6.26 -21.14
CA GLU A 90 -10.04 -7.48 -21.02
C GLU A 90 -10.18 -7.89 -19.54
N GLU A 91 -11.26 -8.58 -19.16
CA GLU A 91 -11.45 -9.00 -17.76
C GLU A 91 -10.31 -9.90 -17.27
N SER A 92 -9.70 -10.68 -18.17
CA SER A 92 -8.55 -11.54 -17.88
C SER A 92 -7.25 -10.78 -17.59
N GLU A 93 -7.16 -9.52 -17.99
CA GLU A 93 -5.99 -8.65 -17.75
C GLU A 93 -6.14 -7.81 -16.47
N LEU A 94 -7.32 -7.82 -15.85
CA LEU A 94 -7.57 -7.01 -14.67
C LEU A 94 -6.79 -7.57 -13.46
N PRO A 95 -6.15 -6.69 -12.66
CA PRO A 95 -5.45 -7.13 -11.47
C PRO A 95 -6.45 -7.66 -10.42
N ALA A 96 -6.02 -8.69 -9.70
CA ALA A 96 -6.75 -9.20 -8.55
C ALA A 96 -6.91 -8.11 -7.47
N PRO A 97 -8.03 -8.10 -6.73
CA PRO A 97 -8.21 -7.19 -5.61
C PRO A 97 -7.07 -7.32 -4.59
N LEU A 98 -6.65 -6.19 -4.01
CA LEU A 98 -5.64 -6.21 -2.95
C LEU A 98 -6.30 -6.54 -1.61
N ALA A 99 -5.69 -7.44 -0.85
CA ALA A 99 -6.13 -7.73 0.51
C ALA A 99 -5.80 -6.56 1.44
N ASN A 100 -6.74 -6.21 2.32
CA ASN A 100 -6.50 -5.26 3.40
C ASN A 100 -6.17 -6.03 4.69
N LEU A 101 -5.03 -5.71 5.29
CA LEU A 101 -4.57 -6.35 6.52
C LEU A 101 -5.56 -6.20 7.67
N ILE A 102 -6.20 -5.03 7.79
CA ILE A 102 -7.09 -4.72 8.92
C ILE A 102 -8.37 -5.56 8.88
N ASP A 103 -8.77 -6.01 7.69
CA ASP A 103 -9.97 -6.82 7.46
C ASP A 103 -9.71 -8.31 7.69
N GLN A 104 -8.45 -8.72 7.95
CA GLN A 104 -8.15 -10.10 8.24
C GLN A 104 -8.82 -10.57 9.54
N PRO A 105 -9.42 -11.78 9.54
CA PRO A 105 -9.96 -12.38 10.75
C PRO A 105 -8.89 -12.43 11.85
N GLY A 106 -9.24 -11.92 13.03
CA GLY A 106 -8.31 -11.92 14.18
C GLY A 106 -7.29 -10.78 14.22
N TYR A 107 -7.18 -9.90 13.20
CA TYR A 107 -6.22 -8.78 13.17
C TYR A 107 -6.15 -7.97 14.46
N LYS A 108 -7.30 -7.51 14.97
CA LYS A 108 -7.32 -6.70 16.20
C LYS A 108 -6.81 -7.46 17.42
N LYS A 109 -7.07 -8.77 17.48
CA LYS A 109 -6.68 -9.64 18.61
C LYS A 109 -5.17 -9.93 18.53
N VAL A 110 -4.68 -10.44 17.40
CA VAL A 110 -3.25 -10.73 17.21
C VAL A 110 -2.39 -9.48 17.34
N PHE A 111 -2.84 -8.32 16.84
CA PHE A 111 -2.11 -7.06 17.01
C PHE A 111 -1.98 -6.67 18.50
N LYS A 112 -3.03 -6.89 19.29
CA LYS A 112 -3.02 -6.64 20.74
C LYS A 112 -2.09 -7.62 21.46
N ASP A 113 -2.13 -8.89 21.10
CA ASP A 113 -1.31 -9.95 21.71
C ASP A 113 0.19 -9.70 21.43
N ILE A 114 0.54 -9.34 20.18
CA ILE A 114 1.90 -8.94 19.80
C ILE A 114 2.35 -7.71 20.61
N LYS A 115 1.51 -6.69 20.74
CA LYS A 115 1.81 -5.50 21.55
C LYS A 115 2.07 -5.86 23.02
N ALA A 116 1.33 -6.80 23.59
CA ALA A 116 1.52 -7.26 24.96
C ALA A 116 2.87 -7.98 25.11
N ALA A 117 3.22 -8.87 24.18
CA ALA A 117 4.52 -9.55 24.20
C ALA A 117 5.70 -8.57 24.06
N ILE A 118 5.58 -7.55 23.19
CA ILE A 118 6.60 -6.50 23.07
C ILE A 118 6.78 -5.74 24.40
N ALA A 119 5.70 -5.44 25.11
CA ALA A 119 5.79 -4.78 26.42
C ALA A 119 6.52 -5.65 27.45
N THR A 120 6.23 -6.95 27.50
CA THR A 120 6.96 -7.88 28.37
C THR A 120 8.45 -7.96 28.02
N VAL A 121 8.80 -8.04 26.74
CA VAL A 121 10.20 -8.06 26.29
C VAL A 121 10.89 -6.72 26.57
N SER A 122 10.15 -5.61 26.50
CA SER A 122 10.64 -4.27 26.85
C SER A 122 11.07 -4.20 28.31
N GLU A 123 10.24 -4.70 29.23
CA GLU A 123 10.56 -4.76 30.66
C GLU A 123 11.77 -5.64 30.95
N GLN A 124 11.89 -6.79 30.27
CA GLN A 124 12.98 -7.75 30.50
C GLN A 124 14.33 -7.29 29.93
N SER A 125 14.33 -6.66 28.75
CA SER A 125 15.55 -6.23 28.06
C SER A 125 16.02 -4.83 28.46
N GLY A 126 15.15 -4.02 29.09
CA GLY A 126 15.40 -2.62 29.36
C GLY A 126 15.33 -1.71 28.11
N LEU A 127 14.97 -2.27 26.95
CA LEU A 127 14.79 -1.51 25.72
C LEU A 127 13.37 -0.94 25.64
N SER A 128 13.21 0.24 25.06
CA SER A 128 11.87 0.83 24.89
C SER A 128 11.01 0.03 23.92
N SER A 129 9.71 -0.07 24.19
CA SER A 129 8.77 -0.77 23.31
C SER A 129 8.72 -0.18 21.91
N GLU A 130 8.90 1.15 21.78
CA GLU A 130 8.96 1.84 20.49
C GLU A 130 10.19 1.47 19.67
N LEU A 131 11.33 1.23 20.32
CA LEU A 131 12.56 0.76 19.67
C LEU A 131 12.43 -0.70 19.22
N LEU A 132 11.80 -1.53 20.06
CA LEU A 132 11.57 -2.93 19.77
C LEU A 132 10.67 -3.11 18.55
N ALA A 133 9.53 -2.42 18.52
CA ALA A 133 8.58 -2.55 17.44
C ALA A 133 7.69 -1.32 17.24
N SER A 134 7.61 -0.88 15.99
CA SER A 134 6.60 0.06 15.50
C SER A 134 5.36 -0.66 14.96
N ARG A 135 4.25 0.06 14.83
CA ARG A 135 3.04 -0.44 14.13
C ARG A 135 3.34 -0.94 12.72
N ARG A 136 4.24 -0.26 12.00
CA ARG A 136 4.68 -0.67 10.64
C ARG A 136 5.29 -2.06 10.67
N GLN A 137 6.19 -2.33 11.62
CA GLN A 137 6.88 -3.61 11.74
C GLN A 137 5.94 -4.75 12.17
N ILE A 138 4.98 -4.46 13.06
CA ILE A 138 3.94 -5.45 13.41
C ILE A 138 3.09 -5.78 12.17
N ASN A 139 2.67 -4.77 11.41
CA ASN A 139 1.89 -4.98 10.20
C ASN A 139 2.67 -5.71 9.12
N GLN A 140 3.98 -5.46 8.99
CA GLN A 140 4.87 -6.23 8.12
C GLN A 140 4.89 -7.71 8.51
N LEU A 141 5.03 -8.02 9.80
CA LEU A 141 4.99 -9.41 10.28
C LEU A 141 3.65 -10.10 9.94
N LEU A 142 2.53 -9.40 10.13
CA LEU A 142 1.20 -9.96 9.86
C LEU A 142 0.91 -10.11 8.37
N ASN A 143 1.33 -9.17 7.53
CA ASN A 143 1.25 -9.32 6.06
C ASN A 143 2.03 -10.54 5.59
N TRP A 144 3.22 -10.76 6.17
CA TRP A 144 4.07 -11.91 5.86
C TRP A 144 3.43 -13.23 6.32
N HIS A 145 2.90 -13.26 7.54
CA HIS A 145 2.24 -14.44 8.12
C HIS A 145 1.05 -14.90 7.28
N TRP A 146 0.16 -13.97 6.91
CA TRP A 146 -1.02 -14.26 6.10
C TRP A 146 -0.78 -14.21 4.59
N LYS A 147 0.46 -13.98 4.14
CA LYS A 147 0.85 -13.93 2.71
C LYS A 147 -0.01 -12.96 1.89
N LEU A 148 -0.30 -11.79 2.45
CA LEU A 148 -1.18 -10.79 1.81
C LEU A 148 -0.51 -10.01 0.69
N LYS A 149 0.83 -10.00 0.67
CA LYS A 149 1.63 -9.31 -0.33
C LYS A 149 2.69 -10.26 -0.86
N ASP A 150 2.83 -10.31 -2.18
CA ASP A 150 3.90 -11.05 -2.84
C ASP A 150 5.26 -10.41 -2.54
N GLY A 151 6.29 -11.23 -2.28
CA GLY A 151 7.68 -10.77 -2.23
C GLY A 151 8.12 -10.12 -0.92
N GLU A 152 7.39 -10.28 0.19
CA GLU A 152 7.87 -9.79 1.48
C GLU A 152 9.12 -10.56 1.94
N SER A 153 10.23 -9.84 2.07
CA SER A 153 11.42 -10.31 2.78
C SER A 153 11.08 -10.65 4.23
N ARG A 154 11.87 -11.54 4.84
CA ARG A 154 11.70 -11.92 6.25
C ARG A 154 11.48 -10.67 7.14
N PRO A 155 10.39 -10.60 7.93
CA PRO A 155 10.05 -9.40 8.70
C PRO A 155 11.14 -9.00 9.70
N GLU A 156 11.24 -7.69 9.94
CA GLU A 156 12.27 -7.11 10.83
C GLU A 156 12.14 -7.63 12.27
N LEU A 157 10.91 -7.89 12.74
CA LEU A 157 10.66 -8.35 14.12
C LEU A 157 11.18 -9.76 14.40
N ILE A 158 11.38 -10.57 13.36
CA ILE A 158 11.87 -11.94 13.46
C ILE A 158 13.21 -12.12 12.75
N SER A 159 13.99 -11.05 12.67
CA SER A 159 15.29 -10.99 11.99
C SER A 159 16.31 -10.20 12.83
N GLY A 160 17.59 -10.55 12.69
CA GLY A 160 18.69 -9.88 13.41
C GLY A 160 18.47 -9.84 14.93
N TRP A 161 18.99 -8.78 15.56
CA TRP A 161 18.92 -8.61 17.02
C TRP A 161 17.49 -8.55 17.58
N ARG A 162 16.52 -8.09 16.79
CA ARG A 162 15.10 -8.11 17.19
C ARG A 162 14.58 -9.54 17.23
N GLY A 163 14.96 -10.35 16.25
CA GLY A 163 14.64 -11.77 16.20
C GLY A 163 15.15 -12.51 17.44
N ASP A 164 16.35 -12.19 17.90
CA ASP A 164 16.93 -12.82 19.10
C ASP A 164 16.08 -12.61 20.37
N LEU A 165 15.33 -11.50 20.42
CA LEU A 165 14.48 -11.15 21.57
C LEU A 165 13.00 -11.50 21.36
N LEU A 166 12.49 -11.35 20.13
CA LEU A 166 11.06 -11.35 19.83
C LEU A 166 10.60 -12.59 19.06
N MET A 167 11.50 -13.35 18.41
CA MET A 167 11.08 -14.42 17.49
C MET A 167 10.25 -15.51 18.18
N ALA A 168 10.75 -16.05 19.29
CA ALA A 168 10.05 -17.10 20.03
C ALA A 168 8.64 -16.67 20.50
N PRO A 169 8.47 -15.57 21.27
CA PRO A 169 7.14 -15.18 21.73
C PRO A 169 6.20 -14.78 20.58
N LEU A 170 6.72 -14.17 19.50
CA LEU A 170 5.90 -13.84 18.34
C LEU A 170 5.45 -15.08 17.56
N GLN A 171 6.33 -16.07 17.37
CA GLN A 171 5.96 -17.32 16.70
C GLN A 171 4.91 -18.10 17.49
N ASP A 172 4.98 -18.09 18.82
CA ASP A 172 3.97 -18.75 19.64
C ASP A 172 2.60 -18.07 19.51
N ILE A 173 2.55 -16.74 19.53
CA ILE A 173 1.31 -15.99 19.27
C ILE A 173 0.76 -16.30 17.88
N LEU A 174 1.61 -16.31 16.85
CA LEU A 174 1.19 -16.51 15.47
C LEU A 174 0.64 -17.92 15.18
N LYS A 175 0.90 -18.93 16.02
CA LYS A 175 0.30 -20.28 15.84
C LYS A 175 -1.21 -20.30 16.06
N ASP A 176 -1.72 -19.33 16.80
CA ASP A 176 -3.14 -19.22 17.13
C ASP A 176 -3.97 -18.46 16.07
N TYR A 177 -3.34 -18.01 14.96
CA TYR A 177 -3.92 -17.13 13.92
C TYR A 177 -3.48 -17.49 12.50
#